data_AF-A0A3A0C6Z9-F1
#
_entry.id   AF-A0A3A0C6Z9-F1
#
_cell.length_a   1.000
_cell.length_b   1.000
_cell.length_c   1.000
_cell.angle_alpha   90.00
_cell.angle_beta   90.00
_cell.angle_gamma   90.00
#
_symmetry.space_group_name_H-M   'P 1'
#
loop_
_entity.id
_entity.type
_entity.pdbx_description
1 polymer ?
#
loop_
_entity_poly.entity_id
_entity_poly.type
_entity_poly.pdbx_seq_one_letter_code
_entity_poly.pdbx_strand_id
1 'polypeptide(L)'
;MGVTFLPHLEQWFGPQGLYEAGELDWWLAQPGRWSLFDARTDIVALRWAAAGLMAAAYGLIFGLGTRLCAVAAFVLLTSFHHRNPNILNAGDILLRSGLFYLALMPSWRAWSLDRLLAAKLGWRAARSFKAWPVRLAQIQLCLLYLFTGIEKCRPGLGGDWLSGEAVGRSLRFVTIARVDWFSGLPLWLCAPLTWITLAWELAFGALVLWRRTRPAALAFGVLVHAGIFATMEVTHFSFTILAFYWLFVPAGVLMDMRGQAGSGERRLLRVFYDTMCPVCNRAKRTLQRLDWLGRLKFEDLHDRALCEAALKGVTYADQLRAMYVLRPDSRHFAGFDALRALMPVLPLFWIFWPLWMLAWLPGFSHAGRALYRYIAKNRFKYASCDSEVCSLHLKLLAGREMDDEVVRQVVALHERFRQSRPPDMASGQK
;
A
#
# COMPACT_ATOMS: atom_id res chain seq x y z
N MET A 1 20.25 -8.59 -6.70
CA MET A 1 20.66 -8.83 -8.11
C MET A 1 19.47 -8.88 -9.06
N GLY A 2 19.51 -8.13 -10.15
CA GLY A 2 18.49 -8.09 -11.20
C GLY A 2 19.11 -7.61 -12.52
N VAL A 3 18.29 -7.10 -13.45
CA VAL A 3 18.72 -6.57 -14.76
C VAL A 3 19.89 -5.57 -14.62
N THR A 4 19.94 -4.81 -13.53
CA THR A 4 20.98 -3.82 -13.23
C THR A 4 22.40 -4.39 -13.21
N PHE A 5 22.59 -5.64 -12.76
CA PHE A 5 23.92 -6.25 -12.68
C PHE A 5 24.28 -7.08 -13.90
N LEU A 6 23.32 -7.36 -14.80
CA LEU A 6 23.55 -8.23 -15.95
C LEU A 6 24.67 -7.71 -16.88
N PRO A 7 24.77 -6.39 -17.20
CA PRO A 7 25.86 -5.86 -18.01
C PRO A 7 27.24 -5.98 -17.34
N HIS A 8 27.27 -6.07 -16.01
CA HIS A 8 28.48 -6.09 -15.19
C HIS A 8 28.67 -7.43 -14.44
N LEU A 9 27.98 -8.49 -14.88
CA LEU A 9 27.94 -9.75 -14.14
C LEU A 9 29.35 -10.35 -13.99
N GLU A 10 30.16 -10.25 -15.03
CA GLU A 10 31.54 -10.71 -15.03
C GLU A 10 32.45 -9.86 -14.14
N GLN A 11 32.24 -8.54 -14.12
CA GLN A 11 32.98 -7.63 -13.28
C GLN A 11 32.73 -7.87 -11.78
N TRP A 12 31.48 -8.17 -11.40
CA TRP A 12 31.08 -8.33 -9.99
C TRP A 12 31.12 -9.76 -9.48
N PHE A 13 30.92 -10.75 -10.36
CA PHE A 13 30.83 -12.16 -9.99
C PHE A 13 31.75 -13.07 -10.79
N GLY A 14 32.35 -12.61 -11.89
CA GLY A 14 33.25 -13.44 -12.68
C GLY A 14 34.48 -13.87 -11.87
N PRO A 15 35.16 -14.95 -12.30
CA PRO A 15 36.39 -15.42 -11.67
C PRO A 15 37.56 -14.42 -11.80
N GLN A 16 37.47 -13.47 -12.73
CA GLN A 16 38.40 -12.35 -12.92
C GLN A 16 37.74 -11.00 -12.58
N GLY A 17 36.80 -11.01 -11.64
CA GLY A 17 36.10 -9.80 -11.20
C GLY A 17 37.03 -8.78 -10.53
N LEU A 18 36.48 -7.63 -10.15
CA LEU A 18 37.24 -6.49 -9.61
C LEU A 18 38.05 -6.76 -8.34
N TYR A 19 37.76 -7.83 -7.60
CA TYR A 19 38.39 -8.12 -6.32
C TYR A 19 39.61 -9.01 -6.51
N GLU A 20 40.68 -8.70 -5.77
CA GLU A 20 41.90 -9.49 -5.82
C GLU A 20 41.66 -10.88 -5.22
N ALA A 21 42.39 -11.89 -5.71
CA ALA A 21 42.30 -13.24 -5.19
C ALA A 21 42.67 -13.24 -3.69
N GLY A 22 41.79 -13.78 -2.84
CA GLY A 22 41.98 -13.85 -1.39
C GLY A 22 41.23 -12.78 -0.58
N GLU A 23 40.80 -11.66 -1.18
CA GLU A 23 40.09 -10.59 -0.44
C GLU A 23 38.75 -11.05 0.16
N LEU A 24 38.13 -12.05 -0.46
CA LEU A 24 36.85 -12.61 -0.03
C LEU A 24 37.01 -13.85 0.84
N ASP A 25 38.22 -14.35 1.09
CA ASP A 25 38.42 -15.64 1.77
C ASP A 25 37.85 -15.64 3.19
N TRP A 26 37.98 -14.53 3.92
CA TRP A 26 37.37 -14.37 5.25
C TRP A 26 35.86 -14.53 5.23
N TRP A 27 35.21 -14.10 4.14
CA TRP A 27 33.77 -14.20 3.95
C TRP A 27 33.39 -15.59 3.48
N LEU A 28 34.13 -16.12 2.50
CA LEU A 28 33.92 -17.45 1.96
C LEU A 28 34.06 -18.54 3.04
N ALA A 29 34.90 -18.31 4.05
CA ALA A 29 35.14 -19.17 5.21
C ALA A 29 34.16 -19.00 6.38
N GLN A 30 33.20 -18.06 6.32
CA GLN A 30 32.25 -17.84 7.42
C GLN A 30 31.42 -19.12 7.74
N PRO A 31 31.34 -19.53 9.02
CA PRO A 31 30.52 -20.69 9.42
C PRO A 31 29.05 -20.52 9.03
N GLY A 32 28.44 -21.57 8.48
CA GLY A 32 27.03 -21.57 8.06
C GLY A 32 26.75 -20.85 6.74
N ARG A 33 27.77 -20.27 6.09
CA ARG A 33 27.67 -19.78 4.72
C ARG A 33 27.48 -20.95 3.76
N TRP A 34 26.55 -20.81 2.83
CA TRP A 34 26.33 -21.75 1.73
C TRP A 34 26.10 -21.01 0.42
N SER A 35 26.52 -21.60 -0.69
CA SER A 35 26.34 -21.02 -2.03
C SER A 35 26.46 -22.14 -3.06
N LEU A 36 25.65 -22.07 -4.13
CA LEU A 36 25.86 -22.90 -5.33
C LEU A 36 27.12 -22.49 -6.11
N PHE A 37 27.64 -21.28 -5.87
CA PHE A 37 28.79 -20.73 -6.58
C PHE A 37 29.97 -20.54 -5.61
N ASP A 38 31.13 -21.07 -5.98
CA ASP A 38 32.42 -20.86 -5.32
C ASP A 38 33.26 -19.83 -6.10
N ALA A 39 34.39 -19.35 -5.56
CA ALA A 39 35.20 -18.33 -6.26
C ALA A 39 35.60 -18.71 -7.70
N ARG A 40 35.65 -20.02 -8.03
CA ARG A 40 36.10 -20.55 -9.32
C ARG A 40 34.99 -20.80 -10.35
N THR A 41 33.73 -20.65 -9.96
CA THR A 41 32.60 -20.89 -10.87
C THR A 41 32.72 -20.03 -12.12
N ASP A 42 32.61 -20.67 -13.29
CA ASP A 42 32.80 -20.00 -14.57
C ASP A 42 31.67 -19.00 -14.91
N ILE A 43 31.97 -18.08 -15.82
CA ILE A 43 31.03 -17.02 -16.20
C ILE A 43 29.79 -17.55 -16.94
N VAL A 44 29.88 -18.69 -17.62
CA VAL A 44 28.75 -19.28 -18.36
C VAL A 44 27.71 -19.82 -17.39
N ALA A 45 28.14 -20.55 -16.36
CA ALA A 45 27.31 -21.02 -15.26
C ALA A 45 26.64 -19.86 -14.52
N LEU A 46 27.39 -18.78 -14.26
CA LEU A 46 26.83 -17.57 -13.64
C LEU A 46 25.78 -16.89 -14.52
N ARG A 47 25.98 -16.84 -15.85
CA ARG A 47 24.98 -16.29 -16.78
C ARG A 47 23.69 -17.11 -16.80
N TRP A 48 23.79 -18.44 -16.82
CA TRP A 48 22.63 -19.34 -16.72
C TRP A 48 21.91 -19.22 -15.38
N ALA A 49 22.66 -19.12 -14.28
CA ALA A 49 22.10 -18.87 -12.97
C ALA A 49 21.36 -17.52 -12.90
N ALA A 50 21.92 -16.47 -13.49
CA ALA A 50 21.26 -15.17 -13.57
C ALA A 50 19.97 -15.23 -14.40
N ALA A 51 19.99 -15.91 -15.54
CA ALA A 51 18.79 -16.14 -16.35
C ALA A 51 17.72 -16.96 -15.58
N GLY A 52 18.13 -17.99 -14.85
CA GLY A 52 17.26 -18.78 -13.99
C GLY A 52 16.65 -17.95 -12.85
N LEU A 53 17.44 -17.06 -12.23
CA LEU A 53 16.95 -16.14 -11.21
C LEU A 53 15.92 -15.16 -11.79
N MET A 54 16.16 -14.63 -13.00
CA MET A 54 15.20 -13.78 -13.71
C MET A 54 13.91 -14.54 -14.01
N ALA A 55 14.00 -15.76 -14.55
CA ALA A 55 12.83 -16.60 -14.83
C ALA A 55 12.03 -16.88 -13.55
N ALA A 56 12.71 -17.20 -12.44
CA ALA A 56 12.06 -17.37 -11.14
C ALA A 56 11.39 -16.08 -10.65
N ALA A 57 12.03 -14.92 -10.80
CA ALA A 57 11.45 -13.63 -10.44
C ALA A 57 10.19 -13.32 -11.27
N TYR A 58 10.21 -13.52 -12.59
CA TYR A 58 9.03 -13.37 -13.44
C TYR A 58 7.92 -14.36 -13.08
N GLY A 59 8.28 -15.61 -12.79
CA GLY A 59 7.34 -16.61 -12.28
C GLY A 59 6.65 -16.15 -10.99
N LEU A 60 7.37 -15.50 -10.08
CA LEU A 60 6.79 -14.90 -8.87
C LEU A 60 5.87 -13.70 -9.17
N ILE A 61 6.26 -12.82 -10.11
CA ILE A 61 5.45 -11.65 -10.50
C ILE A 61 4.10 -12.08 -11.07
N PHE A 62 4.09 -13.07 -11.96
CA PHE A 62 2.86 -13.57 -12.58
C PHE A 62 2.16 -14.66 -11.74
N GLY A 63 2.82 -15.19 -10.71
CA GLY A 63 2.33 -16.30 -9.91
C GLY A 63 2.21 -17.59 -10.72
N LEU A 64 3.24 -17.93 -11.50
CA LEU A 64 3.39 -19.19 -12.23
C LEU A 64 4.48 -20.02 -11.55
N GLY A 65 4.17 -21.26 -11.18
CA GLY A 65 5.10 -22.13 -10.44
C GLY A 65 5.52 -21.51 -9.10
N THR A 66 4.63 -20.74 -8.46
CA THR A 66 4.96 -19.74 -7.41
C THR A 66 5.90 -20.28 -6.34
N ARG A 67 5.64 -21.49 -5.83
CA ARG A 67 6.45 -22.10 -4.77
C ARG A 67 7.83 -22.52 -5.26
N LEU A 68 7.91 -23.13 -6.44
CA LEU A 68 9.18 -23.53 -7.06
C LEU A 68 10.02 -22.29 -7.39
N CYS A 69 9.40 -21.26 -7.97
CA CYS A 69 10.04 -20.00 -8.25
C CYS A 69 10.53 -19.29 -6.98
N ALA A 70 9.78 -19.33 -5.88
CA ALA A 70 10.23 -18.76 -4.60
C ALA A 70 11.48 -19.47 -4.08
N VAL A 71 11.50 -20.81 -4.10
CA VAL A 71 12.66 -21.63 -3.69
C VAL A 71 13.86 -21.38 -4.60
N ALA A 72 13.66 -21.43 -5.92
CA ALA A 72 14.73 -21.18 -6.89
C ALA A 72 15.30 -19.77 -6.75
N ALA A 73 14.46 -18.75 -6.63
CA ALA A 73 14.90 -17.37 -6.40
C ALA A 73 15.66 -17.23 -5.08
N PHE A 74 15.17 -17.85 -3.99
CA PHE A 74 15.87 -17.85 -2.70
C PHE A 74 17.27 -18.46 -2.82
N VAL A 75 17.37 -19.64 -3.44
CA VAL A 75 18.63 -20.37 -3.59
C VAL A 75 19.63 -19.62 -4.48
N LEU A 76 19.18 -19.20 -5.66
CA LEU A 76 20.03 -18.50 -6.61
C LEU A 76 20.47 -17.14 -6.05
N LEU A 77 19.54 -16.32 -5.56
CA LEU A 77 19.86 -14.99 -5.00
C LEU A 77 20.78 -15.10 -3.79
N THR A 78 20.58 -16.10 -2.91
CA THR A 78 21.45 -16.32 -1.76
C THR A 78 22.85 -16.72 -2.18
N SER A 79 22.99 -17.62 -3.15
CA SER A 79 24.29 -18.04 -3.69
C SER A 79 25.04 -16.86 -4.29
N PHE A 80 24.33 -16.06 -5.06
CA PHE A 80 24.82 -14.83 -5.68
C PHE A 80 25.29 -13.80 -4.63
N HIS A 81 24.47 -13.51 -3.61
CA HIS A 81 24.86 -12.60 -2.51
C HIS A 81 26.00 -13.16 -1.64
N HIS A 82 26.05 -14.47 -1.42
CA HIS A 82 27.14 -15.11 -0.68
C HIS A 82 28.43 -15.24 -1.49
N ARG A 83 28.39 -15.08 -2.80
CA ARG A 83 29.58 -15.01 -3.64
C ARG A 83 30.31 -13.68 -3.49
N ASN A 84 29.56 -12.58 -3.47
CA ASN A 84 30.14 -11.24 -3.31
C ASN A 84 29.25 -10.36 -2.40
N PRO A 85 29.62 -10.20 -1.11
CA PRO A 85 28.87 -9.37 -0.16
C PRO A 85 29.15 -7.86 -0.30
N ASN A 86 30.23 -7.46 -0.98
CA ASN A 86 30.72 -6.08 -0.99
C ASN A 86 29.80 -5.10 -1.75
N ILE A 87 28.95 -5.63 -2.62
CA ILE A 87 27.99 -4.84 -3.40
C ILE A 87 26.57 -4.87 -2.82
N LEU A 88 26.40 -5.42 -1.63
CA LEU A 88 25.11 -5.60 -0.98
C LEU A 88 24.84 -4.49 0.03
N ASN A 89 23.56 -4.26 0.29
CA ASN A 89 23.10 -3.46 1.43
C ASN A 89 22.09 -4.25 2.27
N ALA A 90 21.59 -3.65 3.35
CA ALA A 90 20.62 -4.30 4.23
C ALA A 90 19.34 -4.76 3.51
N GLY A 91 18.95 -4.11 2.41
CA GLY A 91 17.82 -4.47 1.57
C GLY A 91 17.98 -5.85 0.92
N ASP A 92 19.19 -6.18 0.46
CA ASP A 92 19.52 -7.49 -0.12
C ASP A 92 19.36 -8.64 0.88
N ILE A 93 19.66 -8.38 2.16
CA ILE A 93 19.49 -9.35 3.25
C ILE A 93 18.00 -9.58 3.52
N LEU A 94 17.21 -8.50 3.58
CA LEU A 94 15.77 -8.58 3.77
C LEU A 94 15.08 -9.26 2.58
N LEU A 95 15.52 -8.99 1.35
CA LEU A 95 14.95 -9.59 0.14
C LEU A 95 15.11 -11.12 0.15
N ARG A 96 16.30 -11.64 0.52
CA ARG A 96 16.53 -13.08 0.68
C ARG A 96 15.66 -13.68 1.80
N SER A 97 15.54 -12.97 2.92
CA SER A 97 14.63 -13.36 4.01
C SER A 97 13.18 -13.43 3.54
N GLY A 98 12.76 -12.47 2.72
CA GLY A 98 11.43 -12.41 2.11
C GLY A 98 11.15 -13.59 1.20
N LEU A 99 12.10 -13.94 0.32
CA LEU A 99 11.98 -15.11 -0.56
C LEU A 99 11.88 -16.43 0.23
N PHE A 100 12.65 -16.56 1.32
CA PHE A 100 12.54 -17.70 2.24
C PHE A 100 11.12 -17.82 2.80
N TYR A 101 10.55 -16.75 3.36
CA TYR A 101 9.18 -16.81 3.88
C TYR A 101 8.16 -17.01 2.76
N LEU A 102 8.38 -16.44 1.56
CA LEU A 102 7.49 -16.62 0.42
C LEU A 102 7.43 -18.07 -0.05
N ALA A 103 8.54 -18.82 0.03
CA ALA A 103 8.58 -20.25 -0.26
C ALA A 103 7.72 -21.09 0.71
N LEU A 104 7.45 -20.58 1.91
CA LEU A 104 6.56 -21.17 2.92
C LEU A 104 5.11 -20.68 2.79
N MET A 105 4.88 -19.54 2.14
CA MET A 105 3.56 -18.95 1.94
C MET A 105 2.85 -19.58 0.72
N PRO A 106 1.56 -19.94 0.84
CA PRO A 106 0.79 -20.41 -0.30
C PRO A 106 0.27 -19.23 -1.15
N SER A 107 1.19 -18.39 -1.63
CA SER A 107 0.91 -17.14 -2.36
C SER A 107 0.23 -17.36 -3.70
N TRP A 108 0.32 -18.58 -4.25
CA TRP A 108 -0.37 -19.01 -5.47
C TRP A 108 -1.90 -19.01 -5.37
N ARG A 109 -2.51 -18.79 -4.19
CA ARG A 109 -3.97 -18.99 -3.99
C ARG A 109 -4.84 -17.76 -4.24
N ALA A 110 -4.25 -16.59 -4.49
CA ALA A 110 -4.98 -15.33 -4.64
C ALA A 110 -4.98 -14.83 -6.10
N TRP A 111 -4.08 -13.92 -6.44
CA TRP A 111 -3.87 -13.41 -7.80
C TRP A 111 -2.63 -14.06 -8.38
N SER A 112 -2.82 -15.10 -9.18
CA SER A 112 -1.75 -15.91 -9.75
C SER A 112 -2.25 -16.64 -11.00
N LEU A 113 -1.35 -16.89 -11.94
CA LEU A 113 -1.61 -17.81 -13.06
C LEU A 113 -1.83 -19.25 -12.57
N ASP A 114 -1.13 -19.67 -11.54
CA ASP A 114 -1.29 -20.99 -10.89
C ASP A 114 -2.74 -21.26 -10.48
N ARG A 115 -3.43 -20.27 -9.89
CA ARG A 115 -4.84 -20.41 -9.51
C ARG A 115 -5.75 -20.51 -10.73
N LEU A 116 -5.48 -19.73 -11.78
CA LEU A 116 -6.28 -19.76 -13.01
C LEU A 116 -6.15 -21.11 -13.71
N LEU A 117 -4.92 -21.65 -13.78
CA LEU A 117 -4.64 -22.98 -14.34
C LEU A 117 -5.29 -24.08 -13.48
N ALA A 118 -5.12 -24.04 -12.16
CA ALA A 118 -5.75 -24.99 -11.25
C ALA A 118 -7.28 -24.99 -11.39
N ALA A 119 -7.90 -23.81 -11.48
CA ALA A 119 -9.35 -23.70 -11.66
C ALA A 119 -9.82 -24.30 -13.00
N LYS A 120 -9.06 -24.11 -14.10
CA LYS A 120 -9.34 -24.73 -15.40
C LYS A 120 -9.22 -26.25 -15.36
N LEU A 121 -8.31 -26.78 -14.53
CA LEU A 121 -8.14 -28.22 -14.29
C LEU A 121 -9.13 -28.80 -13.26
N GLY A 122 -10.08 -28.01 -12.77
CA GLY A 122 -11.05 -28.44 -11.76
C GLY A 122 -10.49 -28.54 -10.34
N TRP A 123 -9.23 -28.15 -10.12
CA TRP A 123 -8.60 -28.19 -8.81
C TRP A 123 -9.01 -26.98 -7.97
N ARG A 124 -9.51 -27.24 -6.77
CA ARG A 124 -9.91 -26.20 -5.81
C ARG A 124 -8.95 -26.19 -4.64
N ALA A 125 -8.25 -25.07 -4.44
CA ALA A 125 -7.51 -24.85 -3.22
C ALA A 125 -8.45 -24.86 -2.00
N ALA A 126 -7.96 -25.31 -0.84
CA ALA A 126 -8.70 -25.20 0.41
C ALA A 126 -9.21 -23.75 0.64
N ARG A 127 -10.28 -23.58 1.42
CA ARG A 127 -10.87 -22.24 1.62
C ARG A 127 -10.00 -21.33 2.50
N SER A 128 -9.32 -21.88 3.51
CA SER A 128 -8.49 -21.13 4.44
C SER A 128 -7.08 -21.73 4.58
N PHE A 129 -6.14 -20.92 5.06
CA PHE A 129 -4.79 -21.33 5.44
C PHE A 129 -4.38 -20.54 6.68
N LYS A 130 -3.74 -21.19 7.65
CA LYS A 130 -3.24 -20.50 8.85
C LYS A 130 -2.10 -19.58 8.43
N ALA A 131 -2.24 -18.28 8.69
CA ALA A 131 -1.28 -17.26 8.26
C ALA A 131 0.06 -17.27 9.04
N TRP A 132 0.52 -18.40 9.57
CA TRP A 132 1.75 -18.48 10.36
C TRP A 132 3.01 -18.01 9.60
N PRO A 133 3.21 -18.27 8.29
CA PRO A 133 4.40 -17.75 7.61
C PRO A 133 4.36 -16.23 7.49
N VAL A 134 3.16 -15.65 7.34
CA VAL A 134 2.96 -14.18 7.38
C VAL A 134 3.34 -13.64 8.75
N ARG A 135 3.00 -14.35 9.85
CA ARG A 135 3.40 -13.95 11.21
C ARG A 135 4.91 -14.00 11.39
N LEU A 136 5.60 -15.01 10.88
CA LEU A 136 7.06 -15.06 10.93
C LEU A 136 7.69 -13.90 10.17
N ALA A 137 7.19 -13.57 8.97
CA ALA A 137 7.69 -12.43 8.20
C ALA A 137 7.39 -11.07 8.88
N GLN A 138 6.25 -10.94 9.57
CA GLN A 138 5.97 -9.77 10.41
C GLN A 138 6.96 -9.65 11.57
N ILE A 139 7.21 -10.75 12.30
CA ILE A 139 8.18 -10.80 13.40
C ILE A 139 9.57 -10.45 12.88
N GLN A 140 9.99 -11.01 11.74
CA GLN A 140 11.27 -10.68 11.11
C GLN A 140 11.42 -9.16 10.91
N LEU A 141 10.40 -8.49 10.37
CA LEU A 141 10.48 -7.05 10.15
C LEU A 141 10.54 -6.27 11.47
N CYS A 142 9.76 -6.68 12.48
CA CYS A 142 9.81 -6.06 13.80
C CYS A 142 11.20 -6.22 14.45
N LEU A 143 11.78 -7.42 14.38
CA LEU A 143 13.11 -7.69 14.92
C LEU A 143 14.19 -6.94 14.14
N LEU A 144 14.08 -6.84 12.82
CA LEU A 144 14.99 -6.06 11.99
C LEU A 144 15.08 -4.63 12.50
N TYR A 145 13.95 -3.93 12.62
CA TYR A 145 13.95 -2.54 13.10
C TYR A 145 14.43 -2.39 14.53
N LEU A 146 14.04 -3.32 15.42
CA LEU A 146 14.47 -3.29 16.81
C LEU A 146 16.00 -3.44 16.92
N PHE A 147 16.58 -4.43 16.24
CA PHE A 147 18.01 -4.69 16.33
C PHE A 147 18.84 -3.62 15.61
N THR A 148 18.37 -3.07 14.48
CA THR A 148 19.06 -1.93 13.85
C THR A 148 19.00 -0.68 14.74
N GLY A 149 17.87 -0.44 15.40
CA GLY A 149 17.74 0.66 16.36
C GLY A 149 18.69 0.49 17.57
N ILE A 150 18.77 -0.72 18.15
CA ILE A 150 19.68 -1.02 19.26
C ILE A 150 21.14 -0.84 18.83
N GLU A 151 21.49 -1.29 17.63
CA GLU A 151 22.84 -1.14 17.09
C GLU A 151 23.23 0.33 16.93
N LYS A 152 22.31 1.19 16.46
CA LYS A 152 22.49 2.65 16.39
C LYS A 152 22.61 3.35 17.74
N CYS A 153 22.17 2.72 18.83
CA CYS A 153 22.38 3.24 20.18
C CYS A 153 23.77 2.92 20.75
N ARG A 154 24.58 2.07 20.12
CA ARG A 154 25.87 1.65 20.67
C ARG A 154 26.95 2.73 20.44
N PRO A 155 27.67 3.14 21.50
CA PRO A 155 28.85 3.99 21.36
C PRO A 155 29.95 3.30 20.53
N GLY A 156 30.62 4.02 19.62
CA GLY A 156 31.85 3.57 18.94
C GLY A 156 31.71 2.99 17.54
N LEU A 157 30.52 2.55 17.10
CA LEU A 157 30.25 2.04 15.74
C LEU A 157 29.48 3.06 14.88
N GLY A 158 29.78 4.36 15.02
CA GLY A 158 29.16 5.42 14.22
C GLY A 158 28.79 6.69 14.97
N GLY A 159 28.52 6.61 16.29
CA GLY A 159 28.46 7.74 17.24
C GLY A 159 27.49 8.90 16.94
N ASP A 160 26.79 8.88 15.81
CA ASP A 160 26.06 10.03 15.25
C ASP A 160 24.57 10.00 15.47
N TRP A 161 24.00 8.83 15.74
CA TRP A 161 22.59 8.70 16.02
C TRP A 161 22.21 9.35 17.34
N LEU A 162 23.02 9.18 18.38
CA LEU A 162 22.78 9.82 19.68
C LEU A 162 23.13 11.31 19.65
N SER A 163 24.17 11.73 18.91
CA SER A 163 24.51 13.15 18.77
C SER A 163 23.56 13.93 17.86
N GLY A 164 22.74 13.24 17.07
CA GLY A 164 21.80 13.84 16.11
C GLY A 164 22.41 14.10 14.71
N GLU A 165 23.67 13.77 14.49
CA GLU A 165 24.38 14.06 13.25
C GLU A 165 24.08 13.07 12.10
N ALA A 166 23.52 11.90 12.38
CA ALA A 166 23.48 10.79 11.42
C ALA A 166 22.79 11.13 10.09
N VAL A 167 21.64 11.80 10.13
CA VAL A 167 20.92 12.24 8.92
C VAL A 167 21.75 13.25 8.13
N GLY A 168 22.31 14.27 8.80
CA GLY A 168 23.14 15.28 8.14
C GLY A 168 24.41 14.69 7.52
N ARG A 169 25.04 13.74 8.21
CA ARG A 169 26.21 13.01 7.70
C ARG A 169 25.87 12.19 6.47
N SER A 170 24.74 11.47 6.51
CA SER A 170 24.27 10.67 5.37
C SER A 170 24.03 11.51 4.12
N LEU A 171 23.45 12.71 4.29
CA LEU A 171 23.17 13.64 3.19
C LEU A 171 24.43 14.35 2.64
N ARG A 172 25.55 14.32 3.37
CA ARG A 172 26.85 14.87 2.94
C ARG A 172 27.79 13.80 2.39
N PHE A 173 27.48 12.52 2.59
CA PHE A 173 28.38 11.44 2.22
C PHE A 173 28.29 11.18 0.72
N VAL A 174 29.34 11.59 -0.01
CA VAL A 174 29.37 11.69 -1.47
C VAL A 174 29.03 10.37 -2.18
N THR A 175 29.33 9.22 -1.59
CA THR A 175 29.06 7.92 -2.22
C THR A 175 27.61 7.44 -2.07
N ILE A 176 26.83 8.00 -1.14
CA ILE A 176 25.43 7.60 -0.91
C ILE A 176 24.44 8.73 -1.12
N ALA A 177 24.84 10.00 -1.09
CA ALA A 177 23.94 11.12 -1.35
C ALA A 177 23.55 11.12 -2.85
N ARG A 178 22.25 11.09 -3.14
CA ARG A 178 21.70 11.17 -4.50
C ARG A 178 21.75 12.59 -5.06
N VAL A 179 21.51 13.57 -4.18
CA VAL A 179 21.50 15.00 -4.51
C VAL A 179 22.26 15.77 -3.43
N ASP A 180 22.97 16.82 -3.82
CA ASP A 180 23.80 17.65 -2.94
C ASP A 180 23.02 18.80 -2.28
N TRP A 181 21.78 19.05 -2.68
CA TRP A 181 20.93 20.15 -2.21
C TRP A 181 20.77 20.21 -0.68
N PHE A 182 20.84 19.05 -0.02
CA PHE A 182 20.66 18.92 1.42
C PHE A 182 21.97 18.79 2.20
N SER A 183 23.12 18.87 1.54
CA SER A 183 24.43 18.80 2.18
C SER A 183 24.64 19.94 3.19
N GLY A 184 24.06 21.12 2.93
CA GLY A 184 24.15 22.30 3.79
C GLY A 184 23.14 22.37 4.94
N LEU A 185 22.31 21.34 5.17
CA LEU A 185 21.27 21.43 6.21
C LEU A 185 21.89 21.61 7.61
N PRO A 186 21.34 22.53 8.42
CA PRO A 186 21.88 22.83 9.74
C PRO A 186 21.53 21.74 10.76
N LEU A 187 22.35 21.61 11.82
CA LEU A 187 22.18 20.58 12.84
C LEU A 187 20.83 20.67 13.56
N TRP A 188 20.28 21.86 13.77
CA TRP A 188 18.98 22.03 14.42
C TRP A 188 17.82 21.38 13.64
N LEU A 189 17.98 21.16 12.33
CA LEU A 189 17.03 20.42 11.50
C LEU A 189 17.38 18.93 11.44
N CYS A 190 18.66 18.60 11.25
CA CYS A 190 19.11 17.22 11.11
C CYS A 190 18.97 16.41 12.42
N ALA A 191 19.26 17.01 13.58
CA ALA A 191 19.22 16.32 14.86
C ALA A 191 17.82 15.80 15.24
N PRO A 192 16.74 16.60 15.15
CA PRO A 192 15.39 16.08 15.32
C PRO A 192 15.05 14.94 14.36
N LEU A 193 15.41 15.04 13.07
CA LEU A 193 15.14 13.98 12.10
C LEU A 193 15.88 12.68 12.46
N THR A 194 17.13 12.78 12.89
CA THR A 194 17.93 11.65 13.37
C THR A 194 17.26 10.97 14.57
N TRP A 195 16.91 11.73 15.61
CA TRP A 195 16.34 11.17 16.83
C TRP A 195 14.92 10.62 16.62
N ILE A 196 14.09 11.28 15.81
CA ILE A 196 12.75 10.78 15.46
C ILE A 196 12.88 9.46 14.70
N THR A 197 13.82 9.36 13.75
CA THR A 197 14.07 8.12 13.01
C THR A 197 14.51 7.00 13.96
N LEU A 198 15.47 7.27 14.85
CA LEU A 198 15.93 6.30 15.86
C LEU A 198 14.81 5.84 16.80
N ALA A 199 14.07 6.79 17.37
CA ALA A 199 12.94 6.49 18.26
C ALA A 199 11.86 5.67 17.56
N TRP A 200 11.59 5.99 16.29
CA TRP A 200 10.64 5.23 15.49
C TRP A 200 11.14 3.81 15.18
N GLU A 201 12.42 3.60 14.85
CA GLU A 201 12.96 2.26 14.61
C GLU A 201 12.84 1.38 15.86
N LEU A 202 13.25 1.91 17.03
CA LEU A 202 13.14 1.21 18.31
C LEU A 202 11.69 0.88 18.69
N ALA A 203 10.76 1.79 18.41
CA ALA A 203 9.35 1.63 18.74
C ALA A 203 8.53 0.90 17.65
N PHE A 204 9.08 0.71 16.44
CA PHE A 204 8.32 0.26 15.26
C PHE A 204 7.52 -1.01 15.55
N GLY A 205 8.17 -2.02 16.14
CA GLY A 205 7.53 -3.30 16.47
C GLY A 205 6.29 -3.12 17.36
N ALA A 206 6.41 -2.35 18.45
CA ALA A 206 5.28 -2.09 19.35
C ALA A 206 4.17 -1.29 18.65
N LEU A 207 4.55 -0.24 17.90
CA LEU A 207 3.61 0.63 17.20
C LEU A 207 2.87 -0.08 16.07
N VAL A 208 3.55 -0.94 15.29
CA VAL A 208 2.95 -1.62 14.14
C VAL A 208 2.07 -2.79 14.56
N LEU A 209 2.40 -3.46 15.66
CA LEU A 209 1.60 -4.57 16.17
C LEU A 209 0.28 -4.07 16.78
N TRP A 210 0.30 -2.92 17.46
CA TRP A 210 -0.92 -2.34 18.01
C TRP A 210 -1.83 -1.73 16.93
N ARG A 211 -3.06 -2.26 16.84
CA ARG A 211 -4.04 -1.92 15.78
C ARG A 211 -4.33 -0.43 15.61
N ARG A 212 -4.20 0.37 16.68
CA ARG A 212 -4.52 1.80 16.66
C ARG A 212 -3.38 2.64 16.09
N THR A 213 -2.13 2.31 16.44
CA THR A 213 -0.92 3.03 16.02
C THR A 213 -0.37 2.52 14.70
N ARG A 214 -0.72 1.30 14.28
CA ARG A 214 -0.22 0.67 13.05
C ARG A 214 -0.28 1.55 11.80
N PRO A 215 -1.41 2.19 11.44
CA PRO A 215 -1.47 2.99 10.22
C PRO A 215 -0.48 4.16 10.26
N ALA A 216 -0.32 4.80 11.43
CA ALA A 216 0.62 5.89 11.61
C ALA A 216 2.08 5.40 11.55
N ALA A 217 2.40 4.27 12.17
CA ALA A 217 3.74 3.67 12.08
C ALA A 217 4.14 3.32 10.64
N LEU A 218 3.24 2.70 9.87
CA LEU A 218 3.49 2.38 8.46
C LEU A 218 3.60 3.65 7.61
N ALA A 219 2.71 4.62 7.80
CA ALA A 219 2.74 5.88 7.05
C ALA A 219 4.01 6.70 7.34
N PHE A 220 4.45 6.78 8.59
CA PHE A 220 5.74 7.39 8.94
C PHE A 220 6.90 6.65 8.26
N GLY A 221 6.88 5.31 8.30
CA GLY A 221 7.85 4.50 7.58
C GLY A 221 7.85 4.77 6.07
N VAL A 222 6.69 4.96 5.44
CA VAL A 222 6.61 5.35 4.02
C VAL A 222 7.31 6.67 3.77
N LEU A 223 7.12 7.67 4.64
CA LEU A 223 7.78 8.97 4.52
C LEU A 223 9.30 8.86 4.68
N VAL A 224 9.78 8.09 5.66
CA VAL A 224 11.22 7.87 5.86
C VAL A 224 11.84 7.20 4.62
N HIS A 225 11.24 6.12 4.13
CA HIS A 225 11.77 5.39 2.97
C HIS A 225 11.65 6.17 1.66
N ALA A 226 10.62 7.00 1.50
CA ALA A 226 10.50 7.93 0.39
C ALA A 226 11.57 9.02 0.46
N GLY A 227 11.86 9.55 1.65
CA GLY A 227 12.95 10.49 1.89
C GLY A 227 14.30 9.88 1.51
N ILE A 228 14.62 8.70 2.03
CA ILE A 228 15.84 7.95 1.70
C ILE A 228 15.93 7.73 0.18
N PHE A 229 14.85 7.31 -0.47
CA PHE A 229 14.87 7.10 -1.93
C PHE A 229 15.12 8.42 -2.69
N ALA A 230 14.52 9.52 -2.25
CA ALA A 230 14.68 10.82 -2.91
C ALA A 230 16.06 11.44 -2.71
N THR A 231 16.73 11.20 -1.58
CA THR A 231 17.98 11.87 -1.20
C THR A 231 19.21 10.97 -1.17
N MET A 232 19.04 9.65 -1.21
CA MET A 232 20.14 8.68 -1.08
C MET A 232 20.09 7.57 -2.16
N GLU A 233 21.25 7.08 -2.57
CA GLU A 233 21.46 5.98 -3.51
C GLU A 233 21.69 4.65 -2.78
N VAL A 234 20.71 4.21 -2.00
CA VAL A 234 20.72 2.90 -1.32
C VAL A 234 20.03 1.82 -2.17
N THR A 235 20.16 1.93 -3.49
CA THR A 235 19.59 1.03 -4.51
C THR A 235 18.09 0.71 -4.28
N HIS A 236 17.75 -0.56 -4.00
CA HIS A 236 16.40 -1.09 -3.87
C HIS A 236 15.95 -1.27 -2.42
N PHE A 237 16.71 -0.73 -1.45
CA PHE A 237 16.43 -0.82 -0.02
C PHE A 237 15.02 -0.34 0.33
N SER A 238 14.68 0.89 -0.05
CA SER A 238 13.37 1.50 0.24
C SER A 238 12.22 0.66 -0.33
N PHE A 239 12.34 0.18 -1.58
CA PHE A 239 11.30 -0.64 -2.20
C PHE A 239 11.12 -1.99 -1.49
N THR A 240 12.21 -2.61 -1.05
CA THR A 240 12.16 -3.89 -0.34
C THR A 240 11.44 -3.76 0.99
N ILE A 241 11.75 -2.72 1.76
CA ILE A 241 11.07 -2.45 3.04
C ILE A 241 9.59 -2.15 2.82
N LEU A 242 9.26 -1.30 1.85
CA LEU A 242 7.87 -0.98 1.52
C LEU A 242 7.08 -2.21 1.07
N ALA A 243 7.71 -3.16 0.37
CA ALA A 243 7.05 -4.42 0.02
C ALA A 243 6.65 -5.22 1.27
N PHE A 244 7.46 -5.22 2.33
CA PHE A 244 7.14 -5.89 3.60
C PHE A 244 5.99 -5.24 4.37
N TYR A 245 5.70 -3.95 4.15
CA TYR A 245 4.57 -3.28 4.83
C TYR A 245 3.21 -3.87 4.44
N TRP A 246 3.12 -4.51 3.26
CA TRP A 246 1.93 -5.28 2.87
C TRP A 246 1.56 -6.37 3.87
N LEU A 247 2.54 -6.94 4.59
CA LEU A 247 2.30 -7.94 5.62
C LEU A 247 1.42 -7.40 6.77
N PHE A 248 1.40 -6.08 6.98
CA PHE A 248 0.69 -5.44 8.09
C PHE A 248 -0.67 -4.83 7.66
N VAL A 249 -0.98 -4.82 6.36
CA VAL A 249 -2.26 -4.36 5.84
C VAL A 249 -3.39 -5.26 6.38
N PRO A 250 -4.47 -4.70 6.95
CA PRO A 250 -5.55 -5.51 7.50
C PRO A 250 -6.17 -6.44 6.45
N ALA A 251 -6.47 -7.68 6.83
CA ALA A 251 -7.06 -8.67 5.93
C ALA A 251 -8.37 -8.17 5.27
N GLY A 252 -9.18 -7.37 5.99
CA GLY A 252 -10.39 -6.76 5.41
C GLY A 252 -10.09 -5.84 4.23
N VAL A 253 -9.01 -5.06 4.29
CA VAL A 253 -8.56 -4.21 3.17
C VAL A 253 -8.13 -5.08 1.98
N LEU A 254 -7.35 -6.15 2.22
CA LEU A 254 -6.95 -7.10 1.18
C LEU A 254 -8.16 -7.84 0.57
N MET A 255 -9.18 -8.15 1.37
CA MET A 255 -10.43 -8.74 0.89
C MET A 255 -11.24 -7.76 0.04
N ASP A 256 -11.28 -6.48 0.42
CA ASP A 256 -11.91 -5.40 -0.36
C ASP A 256 -11.14 -5.19 -1.69
N MET A 257 -9.81 -5.22 -1.66
CA MET A 257 -8.96 -5.22 -2.87
C MET A 257 -9.15 -6.47 -3.72
N ARG A 258 -9.42 -7.64 -3.13
CA ARG A 258 -9.73 -8.87 -3.87
C ARG A 258 -11.15 -8.88 -4.42
N GLY A 259 -12.06 -8.12 -3.82
CA GLY A 259 -13.50 -8.17 -4.11
C GLY A 259 -14.15 -9.49 -3.70
N GLN A 260 -13.51 -10.26 -2.81
CA GLN A 260 -14.01 -11.55 -2.33
C GLN A 260 -13.76 -11.72 -0.83
N ALA A 261 -14.76 -12.25 -0.13
CA ALA A 261 -14.62 -12.65 1.26
C ALA A 261 -13.80 -13.95 1.38
N GLY A 262 -13.40 -14.29 2.61
CA GLY A 262 -12.77 -15.58 2.90
C GLY A 262 -13.65 -16.78 2.52
N SER A 263 -14.99 -16.61 2.54
CA SER A 263 -15.99 -17.59 2.09
C SER A 263 -16.02 -17.78 0.57
N GLY A 264 -15.46 -16.84 -0.21
CA GLY A 264 -15.54 -16.81 -1.67
C GLY A 264 -16.68 -15.93 -2.23
N GLU A 265 -17.57 -15.43 -1.37
CA GLU A 265 -18.64 -14.50 -1.75
C GLU A 265 -18.06 -13.19 -2.30
N ARG A 266 -18.75 -12.59 -3.28
CA ARG A 266 -18.40 -11.28 -3.83
C ARG A 266 -18.56 -10.20 -2.76
N ARG A 267 -17.58 -9.31 -2.65
CA ARG A 267 -17.61 -8.13 -1.78
C ARG A 267 -17.88 -6.89 -2.61
N LEU A 268 -19.11 -6.38 -2.54
CA LEU A 268 -19.54 -5.14 -3.20
C LEU A 268 -19.68 -4.03 -2.16
N LEU A 269 -19.20 -2.83 -2.47
CA LEU A 269 -19.44 -1.65 -1.65
C LEU A 269 -20.68 -0.94 -2.16
N ARG A 270 -21.65 -0.70 -1.28
CA ARG A 270 -22.85 0.09 -1.61
C ARG A 270 -22.53 1.56 -1.36
N VAL A 271 -22.69 2.39 -2.38
CA VAL A 271 -22.39 3.83 -2.35
C VAL A 271 -23.70 4.60 -2.45
N PHE A 272 -24.07 5.28 -1.38
CA PHE A 272 -25.27 6.10 -1.30
C PHE A 272 -24.91 7.53 -1.71
N TYR A 273 -25.62 8.05 -2.69
CA TYR A 273 -25.36 9.36 -3.25
C TYR A 273 -26.65 10.10 -3.59
N ASP A 274 -26.52 11.43 -3.67
CA ASP A 274 -27.61 12.33 -4.01
C ASP A 274 -27.79 12.38 -5.53
N THR A 275 -28.92 11.88 -6.01
CA THR A 275 -29.26 11.84 -7.44
C THR A 275 -29.68 13.23 -7.98
N MET A 276 -30.10 14.15 -7.11
CA MET A 276 -30.46 15.52 -7.47
C MET A 276 -29.25 16.48 -7.47
N CYS A 277 -28.14 16.09 -6.84
CA CYS A 277 -26.92 16.90 -6.80
C CYS A 277 -25.99 16.62 -8.01
N PRO A 278 -25.71 17.60 -8.90
CA PRO A 278 -24.81 17.40 -10.05
C PRO A 278 -23.37 17.07 -9.65
N VAL A 279 -22.90 17.59 -8.52
CA VAL A 279 -21.56 17.31 -7.98
C VAL A 279 -21.46 15.85 -7.56
N CYS A 280 -22.46 15.32 -6.86
CA CYS A 280 -22.55 13.91 -6.49
C CYS A 280 -22.63 13.01 -7.72
N ASN A 281 -23.43 13.37 -8.73
CA ASN A 281 -23.50 12.64 -10.00
C ASN A 281 -22.19 12.66 -10.78
N ARG A 282 -21.46 13.79 -10.78
CA ARG A 282 -20.12 13.88 -11.40
C ARG A 282 -19.13 12.97 -10.68
N ALA A 283 -19.13 12.98 -9.35
CA ALA A 283 -18.31 12.08 -8.54
C ALA A 283 -18.66 10.61 -8.81
N LYS A 284 -19.95 10.25 -8.87
CA LYS A 284 -20.43 8.91 -9.25
C LYS A 284 -19.88 8.48 -10.61
N ARG A 285 -19.99 9.31 -11.65
CA ARG A 285 -19.46 9.00 -12.99
C ARG A 285 -17.94 8.78 -12.98
N THR A 286 -17.20 9.60 -12.23
CA THR A 286 -15.76 9.40 -12.06
C THR A 286 -15.47 8.07 -11.37
N LEU A 287 -16.17 7.74 -10.28
CA LEU A 287 -16.01 6.48 -9.57
C LEU A 287 -16.36 5.27 -10.47
N GLN A 288 -17.41 5.36 -11.28
CA GLN A 288 -17.77 4.32 -12.25
C GLN A 288 -16.66 4.09 -13.29
N ARG A 289 -16.01 5.16 -13.78
CA ARG A 289 -14.87 5.03 -14.71
C ARG A 289 -13.63 4.42 -14.06
N LEU A 290 -13.44 4.64 -12.76
CA LEU A 290 -12.33 4.08 -11.98
C LEU A 290 -12.60 2.65 -11.49
N ASP A 291 -13.86 2.24 -11.40
CA ASP A 291 -14.28 0.92 -10.94
C ASP A 291 -14.17 -0.14 -12.06
N TRP A 292 -12.94 -0.37 -12.53
CA TRP A 292 -12.65 -1.33 -13.62
C TRP A 292 -13.08 -2.76 -13.30
N LEU A 293 -13.35 -3.07 -12.03
CA LEU A 293 -13.69 -4.41 -11.55
C LEU A 293 -15.16 -4.54 -11.15
N GLY A 294 -15.99 -3.50 -11.33
CA GLY A 294 -17.44 -3.53 -11.09
C GLY A 294 -17.81 -3.86 -9.63
N ARG A 295 -17.13 -3.24 -8.67
CA ARG A 295 -17.27 -3.53 -7.23
C ARG A 295 -18.07 -2.51 -6.45
N LEU A 296 -18.49 -1.43 -7.09
CA LEU A 296 -19.31 -0.39 -6.50
C LEU A 296 -20.77 -0.53 -6.98
N LYS A 297 -21.68 -0.68 -6.03
CA LYS A 297 -23.13 -0.61 -6.28
C LYS A 297 -23.64 0.75 -5.85
N PHE A 298 -24.11 1.56 -6.78
CA PHE A 298 -24.64 2.89 -6.48
C PHE A 298 -26.12 2.83 -6.14
N GLU A 299 -26.51 3.45 -5.03
CA GLU A 299 -27.88 3.48 -4.54
C GLU A 299 -28.31 4.93 -4.29
N ASP A 300 -29.56 5.23 -4.61
CA ASP A 300 -30.14 6.56 -4.43
C ASP A 300 -30.43 6.79 -2.94
N LEU A 301 -29.91 7.88 -2.38
CA LEU A 301 -30.20 8.22 -0.99
C LEU A 301 -31.67 8.57 -0.74
N HIS A 302 -32.42 8.94 -1.79
CA HIS A 302 -33.83 9.31 -1.68
C HIS A 302 -34.77 8.10 -1.56
N ASP A 303 -34.29 6.88 -1.81
CA ASP A 303 -34.99 5.66 -1.43
C ASP A 303 -34.84 5.42 0.08
N ARG A 304 -35.68 6.13 0.83
CA ARG A 304 -35.60 6.18 2.30
C ARG A 304 -35.73 4.82 2.96
N ALA A 305 -36.64 3.97 2.49
CA ALA A 305 -36.85 2.65 3.07
C ALA A 305 -35.60 1.77 2.91
N LEU A 306 -34.97 1.81 1.73
CA LEU A 306 -33.73 1.12 1.46
C LEU A 306 -32.57 1.66 2.32
N CYS A 307 -32.47 2.98 2.47
CA CYS A 307 -31.44 3.64 3.26
C CYS A 307 -31.58 3.38 4.76
N GLU A 308 -32.78 3.49 5.32
CA GLU A 308 -33.08 3.23 6.73
C GLU A 308 -32.79 1.76 7.09
N ALA A 309 -33.08 0.82 6.19
CA ALA A 309 -32.75 -0.59 6.36
C ALA A 309 -31.23 -0.87 6.30
N ALA A 310 -30.50 -0.14 5.45
CA ALA A 310 -29.08 -0.37 5.20
C ALA A 310 -28.14 0.39 6.16
N LEU A 311 -28.45 1.63 6.47
CA LEU A 311 -27.64 2.58 7.25
C LEU A 311 -28.25 2.79 8.63
N LYS A 312 -28.21 1.74 9.46
CA LYS A 312 -28.76 1.76 10.82
C LYS A 312 -28.19 2.93 11.63
N GLY A 313 -29.07 3.76 12.19
CA GLY A 313 -28.72 4.90 13.04
C GLY A 313 -28.28 6.16 12.28
N VAL A 314 -28.39 6.20 10.96
CA VAL A 314 -28.09 7.38 10.14
C VAL A 314 -29.39 8.02 9.67
N THR A 315 -29.60 9.29 10.01
CA THR A 315 -30.82 9.99 9.61
C THR A 315 -30.76 10.38 8.13
N TYR A 316 -31.92 10.64 7.51
CA TYR A 316 -31.97 11.16 6.15
C TYR A 316 -31.27 12.53 6.03
N ALA A 317 -31.38 13.38 7.05
CA ALA A 317 -30.68 14.66 7.13
C ALA A 317 -29.14 14.50 7.09
N ASP A 318 -28.60 13.48 7.77
CA ASP A 318 -27.16 13.18 7.72
C ASP A 318 -26.71 12.74 6.33
N GLN A 319 -27.53 11.91 5.66
CA GLN A 319 -27.26 11.40 4.30
C GLN A 319 -27.23 12.52 3.26
N LEU A 320 -28.04 13.56 3.42
CA LEU A 320 -28.01 14.73 2.54
C LEU A 320 -26.67 15.50 2.66
N ARG A 321 -26.05 15.52 3.85
CA ARG A 321 -24.81 16.26 4.12
C ARG A 321 -23.55 15.58 3.57
N ALA A 322 -23.54 14.26 3.48
CA ALA A 322 -22.34 13.51 3.11
C ALA A 322 -22.66 12.25 2.30
N MET A 323 -21.71 11.84 1.45
CA MET A 323 -21.76 10.53 0.79
C MET A 323 -21.52 9.43 1.83
N TYR A 324 -22.29 8.35 1.74
CA TYR A 324 -22.13 7.16 2.58
C TYR A 324 -21.68 5.96 1.76
N VAL A 325 -20.81 5.14 2.35
CA VAL A 325 -20.36 3.87 1.78
C VAL A 325 -20.58 2.79 2.81
N LEU A 326 -21.36 1.77 2.45
CA LEU A 326 -21.60 0.58 3.26
C LEU A 326 -20.75 -0.58 2.74
N ARG A 327 -19.95 -1.14 3.65
CA ARG A 327 -19.10 -2.29 3.40
C ARG A 327 -19.86 -3.59 3.70
N PRO A 328 -19.49 -4.74 3.08
CA PRO A 328 -20.15 -6.03 3.33
C PRO A 328 -20.12 -6.54 4.78
N ASP A 329 -19.31 -5.97 5.66
CA ASP A 329 -19.28 -6.28 7.10
C ASP A 329 -20.26 -5.40 7.91
N SER A 330 -21.23 -4.79 7.24
CA SER A 330 -22.24 -3.88 7.82
C SER A 330 -21.69 -2.58 8.40
N ARG A 331 -20.41 -2.28 8.18
CA ARG A 331 -19.82 -1.00 8.59
C ARG A 331 -20.06 0.04 7.52
N HIS A 332 -20.58 1.19 7.92
CA HIS A 332 -20.73 2.35 7.04
C HIS A 332 -19.70 3.43 7.35
N PHE A 333 -19.35 4.21 6.33
CA PHE A 333 -18.42 5.32 6.40
C PHE A 333 -19.04 6.54 5.73
N ALA A 334 -18.74 7.74 6.24
CA ALA A 334 -19.30 8.99 5.74
C ALA A 334 -18.21 9.94 5.24
N GLY A 335 -18.52 10.70 4.20
CA GLY A 335 -17.69 11.79 3.69
C GLY A 335 -16.27 11.39 3.29
N PHE A 336 -15.25 12.02 3.85
CA PHE A 336 -13.85 11.66 3.56
C PHE A 336 -13.53 10.21 3.96
N ASP A 337 -14.18 9.69 4.99
CA ASP A 337 -13.95 8.31 5.44
C ASP A 337 -14.57 7.31 4.46
N ALA A 338 -15.64 7.70 3.78
CA ALA A 338 -16.20 6.96 2.66
C ALA A 338 -15.22 6.92 1.48
N LEU A 339 -14.57 8.04 1.15
CA LEU A 339 -13.51 8.08 0.12
C LEU A 339 -12.34 7.16 0.47
N ARG A 340 -11.88 7.16 1.74
CA ARG A 340 -10.84 6.24 2.21
C ARG A 340 -11.26 4.78 2.10
N ALA A 341 -12.54 4.47 2.33
CA ALA A 341 -13.07 3.12 2.19
C ALA A 341 -13.14 2.63 0.72
N LEU A 342 -13.21 3.55 -0.25
CA LEU A 342 -13.22 3.24 -1.69
C LEU A 342 -11.81 3.00 -2.26
N MET A 343 -10.76 3.61 -1.69
CA MET A 343 -9.39 3.49 -2.20
C MET A 343 -8.92 2.03 -2.39
N PRO A 344 -9.14 1.08 -1.46
CA PRO A 344 -8.75 -0.31 -1.66
C PRO A 344 -9.49 -1.02 -2.80
N VAL A 345 -10.69 -0.54 -3.18
CA VAL A 345 -11.55 -1.22 -4.15
C VAL A 345 -11.19 -0.82 -5.58
N LEU A 346 -10.71 0.40 -5.77
CA LEU A 346 -10.40 1.02 -7.06
C LEU A 346 -8.94 0.72 -7.48
N PRO A 347 -8.70 -0.03 -8.57
CA PRO A 347 -7.36 -0.49 -8.94
C PRO A 347 -6.32 0.61 -9.16
N LEU A 348 -6.75 1.80 -9.61
CA LEU A 348 -5.87 2.96 -9.78
C LEU A 348 -5.11 3.31 -8.49
N PHE A 349 -5.71 3.08 -7.31
CA PHE A 349 -5.07 3.41 -6.04
C PHE A 349 -4.11 2.31 -5.53
N TRP A 350 -4.07 1.14 -6.17
CA TRP A 350 -3.17 0.06 -5.77
C TRP A 350 -1.71 0.36 -6.12
N ILE A 351 -1.46 1.07 -7.23
CA ILE A 351 -0.09 1.47 -7.60
C ILE A 351 0.42 2.57 -6.66
N PHE A 352 -0.48 3.46 -6.24
CA PHE A 352 -0.20 4.55 -5.30
C PHE A 352 -0.44 4.16 -3.84
N TRP A 353 -0.40 2.87 -3.54
CA TRP A 353 -0.70 2.39 -2.20
C TRP A 353 0.22 2.99 -1.11
N PRO A 354 1.53 3.26 -1.27
CA PRO A 354 2.27 3.85 -0.16
C PRO A 354 1.68 5.23 0.21
N LEU A 355 1.24 5.99 -0.81
CA LEU A 355 0.62 7.30 -0.65
C LEU A 355 -0.77 7.22 -0.01
N TRP A 356 -1.52 6.13 -0.22
CA TRP A 356 -2.80 5.98 0.48
C TRP A 356 -2.59 6.03 2.00
N MET A 357 -1.44 5.57 2.54
CA MET A 357 -1.27 5.32 3.98
C MET A 357 -1.18 6.66 4.71
N LEU A 358 -0.72 7.69 3.99
CA LEU A 358 -0.71 9.07 4.45
C LEU A 358 -2.12 9.56 4.80
N ALA A 359 -3.18 9.08 4.10
CA ALA A 359 -4.56 9.45 4.41
C ALA A 359 -5.05 8.96 5.79
N TRP A 360 -4.31 8.05 6.44
CA TRP A 360 -4.58 7.59 7.81
C TRP A 360 -3.75 8.30 8.89
N LEU A 361 -2.80 9.16 8.51
CA LEU A 361 -2.10 10.01 9.47
C LEU A 361 -3.08 11.03 10.07
N PRO A 362 -3.01 11.32 11.38
CA PRO A 362 -3.87 12.31 12.01
C PRO A 362 -3.93 13.62 11.22
N GLY A 363 -2.81 14.27 10.91
CA GLY A 363 -2.79 15.54 10.17
C GLY A 363 -3.57 15.50 8.84
N PHE A 364 -3.26 14.53 7.98
CA PHE A 364 -3.93 14.34 6.68
C PHE A 364 -5.41 13.97 6.82
N SER A 365 -5.77 13.14 7.81
CA SER A 365 -7.17 12.75 8.04
C SER A 365 -8.03 13.92 8.52
N HIS A 366 -7.47 14.85 9.32
CA HIS A 366 -8.17 16.06 9.72
C HIS A 366 -8.29 17.03 8.55
N ALA A 367 -7.21 17.25 7.79
CA ALA A 367 -7.21 18.08 6.59
C ALA A 367 -8.20 17.56 5.54
N GLY A 368 -8.20 16.26 5.24
CA GLY A 368 -9.11 15.63 4.29
C GLY A 368 -10.58 15.74 4.72
N ARG A 369 -10.89 15.54 6.02
CA ARG A 369 -12.25 15.76 6.56
C ARG A 369 -12.66 17.23 6.47
N ALA A 370 -11.77 18.16 6.76
CA ALA A 370 -12.04 19.60 6.65
C ALA A 370 -12.30 20.02 5.20
N LEU A 371 -11.44 19.59 4.27
CA LEU A 371 -11.59 19.84 2.84
C LEU A 371 -12.89 19.24 2.30
N TYR A 372 -13.20 17.98 2.65
CA TYR A 372 -14.45 17.35 2.26
C TYR A 372 -15.67 18.15 2.76
N ARG A 373 -15.69 18.54 4.04
CA ARG A 373 -16.79 19.35 4.60
C ARG A 373 -16.92 20.70 3.92
N TYR A 374 -15.80 21.34 3.59
CA TYR A 374 -15.80 22.60 2.85
C TYR A 374 -16.45 22.43 1.47
N ILE A 375 -16.04 21.41 0.69
CA ILE A 375 -16.62 21.14 -0.62
C ILE A 375 -18.10 20.76 -0.49
N ALA A 376 -18.45 19.92 0.49
CA ALA A 376 -19.83 19.49 0.73
C ALA A 376 -20.76 20.66 1.09
N LYS A 377 -20.30 21.62 1.90
CA LYS A 377 -21.04 22.83 2.25
C LYS A 377 -21.16 23.81 1.06
N ASN A 378 -20.17 23.82 0.18
CA ASN A 378 -20.11 24.72 -0.97
C ASN A 378 -20.52 24.03 -2.29
N ARG A 379 -21.27 22.91 -2.26
CA ARG A 379 -21.70 22.16 -3.46
C ARG A 379 -22.34 23.06 -4.51
N PHE A 380 -23.16 24.03 -4.10
CA PHE A 380 -23.80 25.01 -4.98
C PHE A 380 -22.78 25.81 -5.83
N LYS A 381 -21.60 26.13 -5.29
CA LYS A 381 -20.56 26.89 -6.03
C LYS A 381 -19.86 26.07 -7.11
N TYR A 382 -19.83 24.74 -6.96
CA TYR A 382 -19.16 23.82 -7.88
C TYR A 382 -20.13 23.07 -8.80
N ALA A 383 -21.44 23.25 -8.60
CA ALA A 383 -22.47 22.62 -9.39
C ALA A 383 -22.75 23.45 -10.64
N SER A 384 -22.85 22.77 -11.78
CA SER A 384 -23.53 23.29 -12.97
C SER A 384 -24.95 22.73 -12.92
N CYS A 385 -25.92 23.54 -12.49
CA CYS A 385 -27.32 23.15 -12.41
C CYS A 385 -28.04 23.50 -13.71
N ASP A 386 -28.69 22.50 -14.30
CA ASP A 386 -29.42 22.66 -15.56
C ASP A 386 -30.93 22.86 -15.35
N SER A 387 -31.40 22.88 -14.08
CA SER A 387 -32.80 23.08 -13.72
C SER A 387 -32.97 23.90 -12.45
N GLU A 388 -34.13 24.54 -12.31
CA GLU A 388 -34.50 25.27 -11.09
C GLU A 388 -34.63 24.35 -9.87
N VAL A 389 -35.11 23.12 -10.09
CA VAL A 389 -35.19 22.07 -9.06
C VAL A 389 -33.81 21.76 -8.48
N CYS A 390 -32.78 21.65 -9.32
CA CYS A 390 -31.39 21.47 -8.88
C CYS A 390 -30.88 22.65 -8.05
N SER A 391 -31.13 23.88 -8.52
CA SER A 391 -30.60 25.07 -7.87
C SER A 391 -31.26 25.29 -6.50
N LEU A 392 -32.57 25.04 -6.39
CA LEU A 392 -33.32 25.11 -5.14
C LEU A 392 -32.87 24.02 -4.16
N HIS A 393 -32.69 22.77 -4.63
CA HIS A 393 -32.18 21.66 -3.82
C HIS A 393 -30.85 22.00 -3.16
N LEU A 394 -29.88 22.46 -3.94
CA LEU A 394 -28.55 22.80 -3.42
C LEU A 394 -28.56 24.03 -2.51
N LYS A 395 -29.46 24.99 -2.73
CA LYS A 395 -29.64 26.14 -1.82
C LYS A 395 -30.15 25.67 -0.45
N LEU A 396 -31.13 24.77 -0.42
CA LEU A 396 -31.64 24.18 0.83
C LEU A 396 -30.52 23.45 1.59
N LEU A 397 -29.71 22.64 0.88
CA LEU A 397 -28.59 21.90 1.48
C LEU A 397 -27.42 22.79 1.95
N ALA A 398 -27.30 24.02 1.43
CA ALA A 398 -26.25 24.96 1.82
C ALA A 398 -26.55 25.69 3.15
N GLY A 399 -27.78 25.57 3.66
CA GLY A 399 -28.21 26.10 4.96
C GLY A 399 -27.37 25.59 6.13
N ARG A 400 -27.37 26.34 7.25
CA ARG A 400 -26.62 25.95 8.46
C ARG A 400 -27.26 24.77 9.19
N GLU A 401 -28.58 24.72 9.22
CA GLU A 401 -29.35 23.69 9.91
C GLU A 401 -30.17 22.88 8.90
N MET A 402 -30.31 21.59 9.19
CA MET A 402 -31.10 20.65 8.38
C MET A 402 -32.26 20.19 9.27
N ASP A 403 -33.20 21.10 9.48
CA ASP A 403 -34.38 20.87 10.31
C ASP A 403 -35.46 20.09 9.55
N ASP A 404 -36.52 19.70 10.27
CA ASP A 404 -37.61 18.90 9.69
C ASP A 404 -38.38 19.63 8.59
N GLU A 405 -38.32 20.98 8.56
CA GLU A 405 -38.93 21.80 7.51
C GLU A 405 -38.11 21.72 6.22
N VAL A 406 -36.79 21.94 6.29
CA VAL A 406 -35.88 21.78 5.14
C VAL A 406 -35.95 20.36 4.60
N VAL A 407 -35.97 19.35 5.47
CA VAL A 407 -36.11 17.95 5.04
C VAL A 407 -37.42 17.72 4.29
N ARG A 408 -38.55 18.24 4.78
CA ARG A 408 -39.85 18.15 4.08
C ARG A 408 -39.82 18.83 2.72
N GLN A 409 -39.20 20.00 2.62
CA GLN A 409 -39.05 20.71 1.35
C GLN A 409 -38.20 19.92 0.35
N VAL A 410 -37.08 19.33 0.79
CA VAL A 410 -36.24 18.46 -0.06
C VAL A 410 -37.00 17.23 -0.54
N VAL A 411 -37.80 16.59 0.32
CA VAL A 411 -38.63 15.43 -0.08
C VAL A 411 -39.66 15.83 -1.15
N ALA A 412 -40.40 16.92 -0.93
CA ALA A 412 -41.37 17.42 -1.91
C ALA A 412 -40.70 17.79 -3.25
N LEU A 413 -39.49 18.35 -3.18
CA LEU A 413 -38.71 18.69 -4.36
C LEU A 413 -38.24 17.45 -5.14
N HIS A 414 -37.85 16.38 -4.43
CA HIS A 414 -37.51 15.10 -5.05
C HIS A 414 -38.70 14.45 -5.74
N GLU A 415 -39.90 14.50 -5.15
CA GLU A 415 -41.12 13.99 -5.79
C GLU A 415 -41.42 14.74 -7.09
N ARG A 416 -41.32 16.08 -7.08
CA ARG A 416 -41.43 16.90 -8.29
C ARG A 416 -40.37 16.55 -9.34
N PHE A 417 -39.13 16.34 -8.91
CA PHE A 417 -38.03 15.93 -9.79
C PHE A 417 -38.27 14.55 -10.42
N ARG A 418 -38.84 13.61 -9.66
CA ARG A 418 -39.16 12.28 -10.15
C ARG A 418 -40.30 12.30 -11.17
N GLN A 419 -41.32 13.14 -10.94
CA GLN A 419 -42.45 13.32 -11.85
C GLN A 419 -42.06 14.00 -13.17
N SER A 420 -41.04 14.87 -13.17
CA SER A 420 -40.59 15.57 -14.37
C SER A 420 -39.61 14.76 -15.25
N ARG A 421 -39.19 13.57 -14.81
CA ARG A 421 -38.27 12.70 -15.57
C ARG A 421 -39.04 11.75 -16.49
N PRO A 422 -38.68 11.65 -17.80
CA PRO A 422 -39.28 10.66 -18.68
C PRO A 422 -38.97 9.22 -18.22
N PRO A 423 -39.90 8.26 -18.42
CA PRO A 423 -39.86 6.93 -17.81
C PRO A 423 -38.66 6.05 -18.18
N ASP A 424 -37.94 6.34 -19.27
CA ASP A 424 -36.79 5.54 -19.75
C ASP A 424 -35.50 5.68 -18.92
N MET A 425 -35.46 6.57 -17.93
CA MET A 425 -34.27 6.80 -17.10
C MET A 425 -34.42 6.33 -15.64
N ALA A 426 -35.55 5.69 -15.31
CA ALA A 426 -35.88 5.26 -13.94
C ALA A 426 -35.33 3.86 -13.57
N SER A 427 -34.91 3.04 -14.54
CA SER A 427 -34.31 1.73 -14.28
C SER A 427 -32.81 1.75 -14.61
N GLY A 428 -31.97 1.91 -13.58
CA GLY A 428 -30.53 1.76 -13.68
C GLY A 428 -30.08 0.30 -13.86
N GLN A 429 -30.60 -0.39 -14.89
CA GLN A 429 -30.13 -1.67 -15.38
C GLN A 429 -29.78 -1.56 -16.86
N LYS A 430 -28.53 -1.17 -17.14
CA LYS A 430 -27.76 -1.66 -18.28
C LYS A 430 -26.36 -1.99 -17.78
#